data_AF-A0A7X7S6W9-F1
#
_entry.id   AF-A0A7X7S6W9-F1
#
_cell.length_a   1.000
_cell.length_b   1.000
_cell.length_c   1.000
_cell.angle_alpha   90.00
_cell.angle_beta   90.00
_cell.angle_gamma   90.00
#
_symmetry.space_group_name_H-M   'P 1'
#
loop_
_entity.id
_entity.type
_entity.pdbx_description
1 polymer ?
#
loop_
_entity_poly.entity_id
_entity_poly.type
_entity_poly.pdbx_seq_one_letter_code
_entity_poly.pdbx_strand_id
1 'polypeptide(L)'
;MAADDQVTDCLAPHASQVVSSTAACDEAVVSQFLGLSERDVLRPDLTPTALPEGSGCRLLLAEGSQLTGSLQAAFKEPRSPVAAQARHCVDIDLRPVSCADPHHGEVVGETDDTAHCISVATDFLGRSASSLPNNLALAARTGQSVECIVSVKGANTLTQTLRDIGQRALPIEPTS
;
A
#
# COMPACT_ATOMS: atom_id res chain seq x y z
N MET A 1 3.16 -31.39 5.63
CA MET A 1 4.63 -31.23 5.59
C MET A 1 4.88 -29.74 5.72
N ALA A 2 5.38 -29.29 6.87
CA ALA A 2 5.75 -27.88 7.03
C ALA A 2 6.97 -27.65 6.14
N ALA A 3 6.88 -26.70 5.21
CA ALA A 3 8.07 -26.20 4.55
C ALA A 3 8.97 -25.61 5.63
N ASP A 4 10.26 -25.96 5.60
CA ASP A 4 11.27 -25.25 6.39
C ASP A 4 11.19 -23.78 5.97
N ASP A 5 10.65 -22.91 6.84
CA ASP A 5 10.79 -21.46 6.74
C ASP A 5 12.27 -21.13 6.96
N GLN A 6 13.11 -21.39 5.94
CA GLN A 6 14.51 -21.00 5.99
C GLN A 6 14.58 -19.49 6.04
N VAL A 7 15.16 -18.95 7.11
CA VAL A 7 15.50 -17.54 7.23
C VAL A 7 16.48 -17.21 6.12
N THR A 8 15.98 -16.56 5.07
CA THR A 8 16.77 -16.16 3.90
C THR A 8 17.13 -14.68 3.99
N ASP A 9 18.23 -14.30 3.34
CA ASP A 9 18.62 -12.89 3.22
C ASP A 9 17.49 -12.11 2.53
N CYS A 10 17.12 -10.94 3.05
CA CYS A 10 16.14 -10.05 2.42
C CYS A 10 16.53 -9.70 0.97
N LEU A 11 17.80 -9.84 0.58
CA LEU A 11 18.26 -9.65 -0.80
C LEU A 11 17.85 -10.77 -1.77
N ALA A 12 17.47 -11.95 -1.28
CA ALA A 12 16.93 -13.03 -2.10
C ALA A 12 15.40 -12.89 -2.27
N PRO A 13 14.82 -13.39 -3.38
CA PRO A 13 13.36 -13.44 -3.53
C PRO A 13 12.69 -14.20 -2.39
N HIS A 14 11.68 -13.60 -1.77
CA HIS A 14 10.91 -14.22 -0.68
C HIS A 14 9.44 -13.79 -0.69
N ALA A 15 8.57 -14.67 -0.19
CA ALA A 15 7.13 -14.46 -0.14
C ALA A 15 6.64 -13.86 1.20
N SER A 16 7.53 -13.75 2.20
CA SER A 16 7.18 -13.22 3.52
C SER A 16 8.35 -12.53 4.20
N GLN A 17 8.07 -11.54 5.03
CA GLN A 17 9.06 -10.87 5.88
C GLN A 17 8.73 -11.03 7.36
N VAL A 18 9.76 -11.25 8.17
CA VAL A 18 9.63 -11.29 9.62
C VAL A 18 9.94 -9.91 10.19
N VAL A 19 8.96 -9.36 10.88
CA VAL A 19 9.04 -8.15 11.69
C VAL A 19 9.30 -8.57 13.14
N SER A 20 10.53 -8.35 13.61
CA SER A 20 10.87 -8.63 15.01
C SER A 20 10.15 -7.65 15.94
N SER A 21 9.29 -8.15 16.82
CA SER A 21 8.57 -7.35 17.82
C SER A 21 8.29 -8.17 19.07
N THR A 22 8.39 -7.53 20.24
CA THR A 22 7.97 -8.11 21.53
C THR A 22 6.52 -7.73 21.90
N ALA A 23 5.86 -6.92 21.07
CA ALA A 23 4.48 -6.48 21.26
C ALA A 23 3.48 -7.43 20.57
N ALA A 24 2.18 -7.16 20.74
CA ALA A 24 1.13 -7.88 20.02
C ALA A 24 1.30 -7.71 18.51
N CYS A 25 0.89 -8.72 17.76
CA CYS A 25 1.03 -8.71 16.30
C CYS A 25 -0.17 -8.05 15.65
N ASP A 26 -0.14 -6.71 15.58
CA ASP A 26 -1.19 -5.88 15.03
C ASP A 26 -0.66 -4.92 13.94
N GLU A 27 -1.59 -4.23 13.29
CA GLU A 27 -1.29 -3.27 12.23
C GLU A 27 -0.42 -2.11 12.73
N ALA A 28 -0.60 -1.66 13.97
CA ALA A 28 0.17 -0.55 14.53
C ALA A 28 1.67 -0.90 14.64
N VAL A 29 2.00 -2.11 15.10
CA VAL A 29 3.38 -2.61 15.17
C VAL A 29 4.00 -2.74 13.78
N VAL A 30 3.23 -3.23 12.81
CA VAL A 30 3.69 -3.33 11.41
C VAL A 30 3.96 -1.94 10.83
N SER A 31 3.01 -1.02 10.98
CA SER A 31 3.11 0.34 10.48
C SER A 31 4.33 1.06 11.08
N GLN A 32 4.56 0.89 12.38
CA GLN A 32 5.74 1.42 13.05
C GLN A 32 7.04 0.80 12.51
N PHE A 33 7.09 -0.52 12.38
CA PHE A 33 8.29 -1.21 11.88
C PHE A 33 8.65 -0.80 10.46
N LEU A 34 7.65 -0.72 9.58
CA LEU A 34 7.83 -0.30 8.18
C LEU A 34 8.17 1.20 8.07
N GLY A 35 7.96 1.98 9.14
CA GLY A 35 8.10 3.42 9.10
C GLY A 35 7.08 4.06 8.15
N LEU A 36 5.88 3.47 8.09
CA LEU A 36 4.79 4.02 7.29
C LEU A 36 4.54 5.45 7.75
N SER A 37 4.46 6.37 6.78
CA SER A 37 3.84 7.65 7.10
C SER A 37 2.34 7.41 7.28
N GLU A 38 1.62 8.26 8.01
CA GLU A 38 0.14 8.20 8.14
C GLU A 38 -0.60 8.26 6.79
N ARG A 39 0.15 8.50 5.71
CA ARG A 39 -0.29 8.54 4.33
C ARG A 39 -0.32 7.13 3.68
N ASP A 40 0.41 6.16 4.22
CA ASP A 40 0.55 4.84 3.62
C ASP A 40 -0.46 3.85 4.20
N VAL A 41 -1.37 3.36 3.35
CA VAL A 41 -2.30 2.29 3.70
C VAL A 41 -1.80 0.98 3.11
N LEU A 42 -1.65 -0.04 3.95
CA LEU A 42 -1.28 -1.38 3.49
C LEU A 42 -2.49 -2.10 2.91
N ARG A 43 -2.25 -2.98 1.95
CA ARG A 43 -3.32 -3.83 1.44
C ARG A 43 -3.90 -4.70 2.58
N PRO A 44 -5.23 -4.91 2.61
CA PRO A 44 -5.89 -5.67 3.66
C PRO A 44 -5.50 -7.16 3.66
N ASP A 45 -4.97 -7.69 2.56
CA ASP A 45 -4.47 -9.07 2.49
C ASP A 45 -3.04 -9.25 3.04
N LEU A 46 -2.34 -8.15 3.36
CA LEU A 46 -1.04 -8.17 4.05
C LEU A 46 -1.24 -8.17 5.56
N THR A 47 -1.88 -9.22 6.07
CA THR A 47 -2.17 -9.34 7.50
C THR A 47 -0.96 -9.89 8.27
N PRO A 48 -0.52 -9.20 9.34
CA PRO A 48 0.53 -9.73 10.19
C PRO A 48 0.04 -10.97 10.95
N THR A 49 0.82 -12.04 10.89
CA THR A 49 0.57 -13.27 11.65
C THR A 49 1.62 -13.40 12.74
N ALA A 50 1.19 -13.60 13.99
CA ALA A 50 2.12 -13.83 15.09
C ALA A 50 2.93 -15.12 14.86
N LEU A 51 4.25 -15.03 15.05
CA LEU A 51 5.12 -16.20 15.06
C LEU A 51 5.10 -16.88 16.44
N PRO A 52 5.35 -18.20 16.51
CA PRO A 52 5.47 -18.90 17.79
C PRO A 52 6.49 -18.26 18.73
N GLU A 53 6.24 -18.42 20.02
CA GLU A 53 7.18 -18.07 21.10
C GLU A 53 7.57 -16.58 21.18
N GLY A 54 6.76 -15.67 20.62
CA GLY A 54 7.03 -14.23 20.68
C GLY A 54 8.18 -13.79 19.77
N SER A 55 8.49 -14.59 18.75
CA SER A 55 9.58 -14.33 17.78
C SER A 55 9.28 -13.19 16.79
N GLY A 56 8.16 -12.49 16.95
CA GLY A 56 7.72 -11.38 16.11
C GLY A 56 6.48 -11.68 15.26
N CYS A 57 6.34 -10.90 14.20
CA CYS A 57 5.25 -10.94 13.24
C CYS A 57 5.75 -11.37 11.87
N ARG A 58 5.02 -12.25 11.20
CA ARG A 58 5.25 -12.55 9.79
C ARG A 58 4.25 -11.76 8.94
N LEU A 59 4.76 -10.96 8.01
CA LEU A 59 4.00 -10.36 6.93
C LEU A 59 4.08 -11.28 5.72
N LEU A 60 2.96 -11.89 5.35
CA LEU A 60 2.85 -12.68 4.13
C LEU A 60 2.42 -11.77 2.99
N LEU A 61 3.05 -11.91 1.82
CA LEU A 61 2.60 -11.24 0.60
C LEU A 61 1.41 -11.97 -0.01
N ALA A 62 0.73 -11.33 -0.97
CA ALA A 62 -0.23 -12.06 -1.80
C ALA A 62 0.40 -13.31 -2.41
N GLU A 63 -0.43 -14.33 -2.59
CA GLU A 63 -0.06 -15.55 -3.29
C GLU A 63 0.57 -15.21 -4.66
N GLY A 64 1.71 -15.84 -4.95
CA GLY A 64 2.47 -15.61 -6.18
C GLY A 64 3.35 -14.36 -6.20
N SER A 65 3.26 -13.48 -5.19
CA SER A 65 4.13 -12.30 -5.07
C SER A 65 5.48 -12.65 -4.43
N GLN A 66 6.54 -11.99 -4.89
CA GLN A 66 7.88 -12.10 -4.32
C GLN A 66 8.51 -10.73 -4.17
N LEU A 67 9.04 -10.45 -2.98
CA LEU A 67 9.89 -9.29 -2.76
C LEU A 67 11.34 -9.67 -3.00
N THR A 68 12.08 -8.74 -3.59
CA THR A 68 13.54 -8.72 -3.55
C THR A 68 13.93 -7.45 -2.81
N GLY A 69 14.44 -7.58 -1.58
CA GLY A 69 14.72 -6.48 -0.67
C GLY A 69 13.76 -6.39 0.53
N SER A 70 14.02 -5.45 1.44
CA SER A 70 13.25 -5.22 2.67
C SER A 70 12.09 -4.23 2.43
N LEU A 71 10.88 -4.50 2.92
CA LEU A 71 9.78 -3.51 2.91
C LEU A 71 10.13 -2.29 3.76
N GLN A 72 10.77 -2.49 4.91
CA GLN A 72 11.22 -1.38 5.76
C GLN A 72 12.19 -0.44 5.02
N ALA A 73 13.11 -1.00 4.23
CA ALA A 73 13.98 -0.18 3.38
C ALA A 73 13.18 0.48 2.25
N ALA A 74 12.27 -0.26 1.62
CA ALA A 74 11.46 0.23 0.51
C ALA A 74 10.56 1.42 0.90
N PHE A 75 9.94 1.40 2.08
CA PHE A 75 9.06 2.49 2.54
C PHE A 75 9.81 3.79 2.89
N LYS A 76 11.14 3.75 3.05
CA LYS A 76 11.97 4.97 3.15
C LYS A 76 12.08 5.70 1.82
N GLU A 77 11.76 5.03 0.72
CA GLU A 77 11.74 5.59 -0.63
C GLU A 77 10.28 5.67 -1.11
N PRO A 78 9.66 6.86 -1.13
CA PRO A 78 8.21 7.00 -1.40
C PRO A 78 7.72 6.34 -2.69
N ARG A 79 8.62 6.23 -3.69
CA ARG A 79 8.36 5.72 -5.03
C ARG A 79 8.90 4.31 -5.26
N SER A 80 9.30 3.60 -4.22
CA SER A 80 9.88 2.28 -4.36
C SER A 80 8.87 1.31 -5.01
N PRO A 81 9.25 0.62 -6.11
CA PRO A 81 8.41 -0.42 -6.69
C PRO A 81 8.19 -1.59 -5.73
N VAL A 82 9.11 -1.78 -4.76
CA VAL A 82 8.98 -2.79 -3.70
C VAL A 82 7.91 -2.34 -2.68
N ALA A 83 7.85 -1.06 -2.32
CA ALA A 83 6.79 -0.54 -1.46
C ALA A 83 5.43 -0.54 -2.17
N ALA A 84 5.40 -0.28 -3.49
CA ALA A 84 4.19 -0.36 -4.31
C ALA A 84 3.54 -1.74 -4.26
N GLN A 85 4.32 -2.81 -4.03
CA GLN A 85 3.75 -4.14 -3.84
C GLN A 85 2.83 -4.24 -2.63
N ALA A 86 3.14 -3.46 -1.58
CA ALA A 86 2.47 -3.48 -0.29
C ALA A 86 1.38 -2.41 -0.12
N ARG A 87 1.43 -1.32 -0.90
CA ARG A 87 0.43 -0.24 -0.89
C ARG A 87 -0.95 -0.73 -1.36
N HIS A 88 -1.99 -0.19 -0.74
CA HIS A 88 -3.38 -0.52 -1.03
C HIS A 88 -3.88 0.17 -2.30
N CYS A 89 -3.89 -0.59 -3.40
CA CYS A 89 -4.58 -0.19 -4.62
C CYS A 89 -5.83 -1.03 -4.85
N VAL A 90 -6.70 -0.56 -5.75
CA VAL A 90 -7.96 -1.22 -6.08
C VAL A 90 -8.17 -1.32 -7.58
N ASP A 91 -8.76 -2.42 -8.03
CA ASP A 91 -9.20 -2.59 -9.41
C ASP A 91 -10.52 -1.85 -9.70
N ILE A 92 -11.09 -2.05 -10.89
CA ILE A 92 -12.35 -1.40 -11.30
C ILE A 92 -13.55 -1.83 -10.46
N ASP A 93 -13.49 -3.02 -9.87
CA ASP A 93 -14.52 -3.59 -9.00
C ASP A 93 -14.26 -3.23 -7.52
N LEU A 94 -13.32 -2.31 -7.25
CA LEU A 94 -12.85 -1.91 -5.93
C LEU A 94 -12.23 -3.05 -5.09
N ARG A 95 -11.77 -4.12 -5.73
CA ARG A 95 -11.07 -5.22 -5.07
C ARG A 95 -9.61 -4.83 -4.81
N PRO A 96 -9.05 -5.16 -3.64
CA PRO A 96 -7.66 -4.87 -3.33
C PRO A 96 -6.70 -5.55 -4.32
N VAL A 97 -5.73 -4.79 -4.80
CA VAL A 97 -4.62 -5.22 -5.67
C VAL A 97 -3.33 -4.50 -5.29
N SER A 98 -2.21 -4.95 -5.84
CA SER A 98 -0.94 -4.26 -5.72
C SER A 98 -0.93 -2.93 -6.47
N CYS A 99 -0.28 -1.89 -5.92
CA CYS A 99 0.03 -0.69 -6.68
C CYS A 99 1.20 -0.87 -7.67
N ALA A 100 1.86 -2.03 -7.65
CA ALA A 100 2.83 -2.44 -8.67
C ALA A 100 2.15 -3.07 -9.90
N ASP A 101 0.89 -3.48 -9.77
CA ASP A 101 0.07 -4.04 -10.85
C ASP A 101 -0.83 -2.94 -11.46
N PRO A 102 -1.33 -3.13 -12.69
CA PRO A 102 -2.35 -2.23 -13.25
C PRO A 102 -3.60 -2.14 -12.36
N HIS A 103 -4.00 -0.94 -11.98
CA HIS A 103 -5.11 -0.69 -11.05
C HIS A 103 -5.94 0.54 -11.44
N HIS A 104 -7.10 0.74 -10.82
CA HIS A 104 -8.00 1.85 -11.13
C HIS A 104 -8.11 2.88 -10.01
N GLY A 105 -7.61 2.58 -8.82
CA GLY A 105 -7.44 3.58 -7.77
C GLY A 105 -6.44 3.17 -6.71
N GLU A 106 -6.02 4.15 -5.92
CA GLU A 106 -5.18 3.94 -4.75
C GLU A 106 -5.88 4.50 -3.51
N VAL A 107 -5.83 3.74 -2.42
CA VAL A 107 -6.24 4.22 -1.10
C VAL A 107 -5.11 5.07 -0.56
N VAL A 108 -5.30 6.38 -0.60
CA VAL A 108 -4.28 7.39 -0.28
C VAL A 108 -4.27 7.78 1.21
N GLY A 109 -5.10 7.11 2.01
CA GLY A 109 -5.16 7.23 3.46
C GLY A 109 -6.51 6.80 4.02
N GLU A 110 -6.55 6.66 5.34
CA GLU A 110 -7.76 6.38 6.12
C GLU A 110 -7.99 7.48 7.15
N THR A 111 -9.26 7.74 7.45
CA THR A 111 -9.67 8.78 8.40
C THR A 111 -11.01 8.42 9.05
N ASP A 112 -11.39 9.15 10.09
CA ASP A 112 -12.68 8.96 10.77
C ASP A 112 -13.82 9.72 10.07
N ASP A 113 -13.50 10.67 9.18
CA ASP A 113 -14.49 11.52 8.52
C ASP A 113 -14.11 11.83 7.06
N THR A 114 -15.08 11.65 6.17
CA THR A 114 -15.05 12.05 4.75
C THR A 114 -14.52 13.46 4.50
N ALA A 115 -14.75 14.41 5.42
CA ALA A 115 -14.26 15.78 5.30
C ALA A 115 -12.72 15.88 5.26
N HIS A 116 -12.01 14.94 5.90
CA HIS A 116 -10.55 14.95 5.96
C HIS A 116 -9.89 14.32 4.73
N CYS A 117 -10.64 13.65 3.85
CA CYS A 117 -10.06 12.99 2.68
C CYS A 117 -9.30 13.94 1.76
N ILE A 118 -9.73 15.20 1.65
CA ILE A 118 -9.00 16.20 0.86
C ILE A 118 -7.60 16.46 1.45
N SER A 119 -7.49 16.56 2.77
CA SER A 119 -6.20 16.81 3.44
C SER A 119 -5.28 15.62 3.29
N VAL A 120 -5.76 14.44 3.67
CA VAL A 120 -4.98 13.19 3.63
C VAL A 120 -4.51 12.88 2.20
N ALA A 121 -5.41 13.01 1.21
CA ALA A 121 -5.02 12.87 -0.19
C ALA A 121 -4.01 13.93 -0.64
N THR A 122 -4.12 15.18 -0.17
CA THR A 122 -3.17 16.24 -0.53
C THR A 122 -1.75 15.89 -0.04
N ASP A 123 -1.65 15.41 1.20
CA ASP A 123 -0.38 15.03 1.82
C ASP A 123 0.25 13.80 1.16
N PHE A 124 -0.59 12.84 0.73
CA PHE A 124 -0.15 11.67 -0.03
C PHE A 124 0.33 12.02 -1.43
N LEU A 125 -0.43 12.80 -2.18
CA LEU A 125 -0.15 13.11 -3.57
C LEU A 125 0.99 14.11 -3.73
N GLY A 126 1.37 14.82 -2.66
CA GLY A 126 2.33 15.93 -2.72
C GLY A 126 1.81 17.12 -3.55
N ARG A 127 0.49 17.21 -3.73
CA ARG A 127 -0.22 18.28 -4.45
C ARG A 127 -1.67 18.36 -3.96
N SER A 128 -2.31 19.52 -4.14
CA SER A 128 -3.71 19.71 -3.72
C SER A 128 -4.66 18.70 -4.39
N ALA A 129 -5.37 17.92 -3.55
CA ALA A 129 -6.41 17.02 -4.00
C ALA A 129 -7.68 17.75 -4.50
N SER A 130 -7.87 19.02 -4.10
CA SER A 130 -8.94 19.87 -4.64
C SER A 130 -8.70 20.31 -6.09
N SER A 131 -7.49 20.11 -6.61
CA SER A 131 -7.07 20.45 -7.98
C SER A 131 -6.48 19.24 -8.68
N LEU A 132 -7.14 18.09 -8.51
CA LEU A 132 -6.79 16.88 -9.24
C LEU A 132 -6.98 17.08 -10.75
N PRO A 133 -6.09 16.49 -11.58
CA PRO A 133 -6.32 16.38 -13.01
C PRO A 133 -7.70 15.79 -13.34
N ASN A 134 -8.29 16.21 -14.47
CA ASN A 134 -9.67 15.82 -14.83
C ASN A 134 -9.88 14.31 -14.97
N ASN A 135 -8.83 13.55 -15.25
CA ASN A 135 -8.82 12.10 -15.34
C ASN A 135 -8.67 11.40 -13.98
N LEU A 136 -8.59 12.13 -12.87
CA LEU A 136 -8.63 11.61 -11.52
C LEU A 136 -9.88 12.08 -10.76
N ALA A 137 -10.35 11.26 -9.84
CA ALA A 137 -11.40 11.57 -8.87
C ALA A 137 -10.92 11.20 -7.47
N LEU A 138 -11.25 12.02 -6.48
CA LEU A 138 -11.18 11.64 -5.08
C LEU A 138 -12.59 11.22 -4.64
N ALA A 139 -12.69 10.04 -4.02
CA ALA A 139 -13.92 9.55 -3.40
C ALA A 139 -13.61 9.07 -1.97
N ALA A 140 -14.60 9.14 -1.11
CA ALA A 140 -14.55 8.56 0.23
C ALA A 140 -15.39 7.27 0.24
N ARG A 141 -14.84 6.19 0.78
CA ARG A 141 -15.55 4.92 0.98
C ARG A 141 -15.69 4.67 2.48
N THR A 142 -16.91 4.62 2.98
CA THR A 142 -17.20 4.42 4.41
C THR A 142 -17.31 2.94 4.74
N GLY A 143 -16.50 2.49 5.70
CA GLY A 143 -16.50 1.14 6.26
C GLY A 143 -16.30 1.19 7.77
N GLN A 144 -15.32 0.43 8.28
CA GLN A 144 -14.87 0.53 9.69
C GLN A 144 -14.13 1.86 9.94
N SER A 145 -13.35 2.30 8.94
CA SER A 145 -12.81 3.65 8.78
C SER A 145 -13.36 4.27 7.48
N VAL A 146 -13.06 5.54 7.23
CA VAL A 146 -13.29 6.19 5.92
C VAL A 146 -12.00 6.10 5.11
N GLU A 147 -12.03 5.31 4.04
CA GLU A 147 -10.95 5.23 3.08
C GLU A 147 -11.06 6.37 2.07
N CYS A 148 -9.96 7.06 1.85
CA CYS A 148 -9.84 8.11 0.84
C CYS A 148 -9.20 7.50 -0.40
N ILE A 149 -9.97 7.40 -1.48
CA ILE A 149 -9.56 6.69 -2.69
C ILE A 149 -9.40 7.69 -3.83
N VAL A 150 -8.23 7.70 -4.46
CA VAL A 150 -8.00 8.45 -5.70
C VAL A 150 -8.04 7.47 -6.86
N SER A 151 -9.02 7.64 -7.75
CA SER A 151 -9.26 6.74 -8.87
C SER A 151 -9.14 7.45 -10.21
N VAL A 152 -8.76 6.69 -11.24
CA VAL A 152 -8.80 7.17 -12.63
C VAL A 152 -10.23 7.14 -13.17
N LYS A 153 -10.53 8.07 -14.08
CA LYS A 153 -11.83 8.16 -14.78
C LYS A 153 -11.74 7.61 -16.19
N GLY A 154 -12.84 7.08 -16.69
CA GLY A 154 -12.96 6.59 -18.06
C GLY A 154 -12.16 5.30 -18.30
N ALA A 155 -11.78 5.06 -19.55
CA ALA A 155 -10.97 3.91 -19.96
C ALA A 155 -9.47 4.20 -19.74
N ASN A 156 -9.11 4.44 -18.48
CA ASN A 156 -7.74 4.67 -18.04
C ASN A 156 -7.38 3.68 -16.94
N THR A 157 -6.10 3.39 -16.81
CA THR A 157 -5.54 2.51 -15.78
C THR A 157 -4.28 3.13 -15.21
N LEU A 158 -4.06 3.00 -13.91
CA LEU A 158 -2.82 3.38 -13.23
C LEU A 158 -1.81 2.26 -13.36
N THR A 159 -0.58 2.59 -13.69
CA THR A 159 0.52 1.61 -13.81
C THR A 159 1.49 1.65 -12.64
N GLN A 160 1.35 2.65 -11.76
CA GLN A 160 2.16 2.85 -10.56
C GLN A 160 1.35 3.60 -9.50
N THR A 161 1.79 3.56 -8.23
CA THR A 161 1.28 4.40 -7.14
C THR A 161 1.15 5.87 -7.56
N LEU A 162 0.24 6.62 -6.94
CA LEU A 162 0.04 8.06 -7.01
C LEU A 162 0.84 8.82 -5.94
N ARG A 163 1.65 8.14 -5.12
CA ARG A 163 2.49 8.79 -4.11
C ARG A 163 3.38 9.87 -4.74
N ASP A 164 3.34 11.07 -4.16
CA ASP A 164 4.11 12.25 -4.57
C ASP A 164 3.97 12.61 -6.08
N ILE A 165 2.82 12.36 -6.71
CA ILE A 165 2.56 12.76 -8.11
C ILE A 165 2.66 14.27 -8.36
N GLY A 166 2.65 15.12 -7.34
CA GLY A 166 2.95 16.55 -7.46
C GLY A 166 4.33 16.84 -8.06
N GLN A 167 5.24 15.87 -8.02
CA GLN A 167 6.63 16.03 -8.47
C GLN A 167 6.94 15.23 -9.75
N ARG A 168 5.93 14.68 -10.45
CA ARG A 168 6.16 13.86 -11.66
C ARG A 168 4.96 13.79 -12.61
N ALA A 169 5.17 13.10 -13.73
CA ALA A 169 4.09 12.73 -14.64
C ALA A 169 3.13 11.73 -13.98
N LEU A 170 1.85 11.85 -14.34
CA LEU A 170 0.77 11.00 -13.87
C LEU A 170 0.88 9.60 -14.51
N PRO A 171 0.98 8.50 -13.74
CA PRO A 171 1.26 7.17 -14.27
C PRO A 171 -0.03 6.51 -14.79
N ILE A 172 -0.60 7.06 -15.86
CA ILE A 172 -1.84 6.58 -16.47
C ILE A 172 -1.59 6.13 -17.90
N GLU A 173 -2.22 5.01 -18.26
CA GLU A 173 -2.31 4.49 -19.62
C GLU A 173 -3.77 4.22 -20.00
N PRO A 174 -4.13 4.22 -21.30
CA PRO A 174 -5.45 3.78 -21.75
C PRO A 174 -5.68 2.31 -21.37
N THR A 175 -6.89 1.97 -20.94
CA THR A 175 -7.27 0.57 -20.73
C THR A 175 -7.20 -0.17 -22.06
N SER A 176 -6.45 -1.28 -22.09
CA SER A 176 -6.29 -2.15 -23.27
C SER A 176 -7.48 -3.07 -23.50
#